data_AF-A0A2G2Q1W1-F1
#
_entry.id   AF-A0A2G2Q1W1-F1
#
_cell.length_a   1.000
_cell.length_b   1.000
_cell.length_c   1.000
_cell.angle_alpha   90.00
_cell.angle_beta   90.00
_cell.angle_gamma   90.00
#
_symmetry.space_group_name_H-M   'P 1'
#
loop_
_entity.id
_entity.type
_entity.pdbx_description
1 polymer ?
#
loop_
_entity_poly.entity_id
_entity_poly.type
_entity_poly.pdbx_seq_one_letter_code
_entity_poly.pdbx_strand_id
1 'polypeptide(L)'
;MVVLKKIQSATLVETLVASVIILVVFLIASMSLNNVFKTTIKENDSALKSRIKELHYLNRNHQIIIPFYEETDLWEIKIEKQQGATLLFSESKLNNKVKETKIGYED
;
A
#
# COMPACT_ATOMS: atom_id res chain seq x y z
N MET A 1 -31.30 -56.92 -16.29
CA MET A 1 -31.46 -56.83 -14.83
C MET A 1 -31.20 -55.39 -14.41
N VAL A 2 -32.20 -54.80 -13.77
CA VAL A 2 -32.30 -53.37 -13.43
C VAL A 2 -31.30 -53.01 -12.34
N VAL A 3 -30.57 -51.90 -12.48
CA VAL A 3 -30.04 -51.19 -11.31
C VAL A 3 -30.23 -49.68 -11.50
N LEU A 4 -31.47 -49.21 -11.42
CA LEU A 4 -31.74 -47.83 -11.00
C LEU A 4 -31.48 -47.79 -9.48
N LYS A 5 -30.23 -47.56 -9.08
CA LYS A 5 -29.86 -47.40 -7.68
C LYS A 5 -30.40 -46.05 -7.20
N LYS A 6 -31.47 -46.07 -6.39
CA LYS A 6 -32.09 -44.88 -5.81
C LYS A 6 -31.06 -44.20 -4.90
N ILE A 7 -30.45 -43.11 -5.36
CA ILE A 7 -29.58 -42.28 -4.52
C ILE A 7 -30.50 -41.69 -3.44
N GLN A 8 -30.15 -41.88 -2.16
CA GLN A 8 -30.91 -41.27 -1.07
C GLN A 8 -30.88 -39.75 -1.25
N SER A 9 -32.04 -39.10 -1.29
CA SER A 9 -32.15 -37.64 -1.42
C SER A 9 -31.35 -36.90 -0.35
N ALA A 10 -31.10 -37.53 0.79
CA ALA A 10 -30.21 -37.02 1.85
C ALA A 10 -28.79 -36.70 1.35
N THR A 11 -28.21 -37.56 0.50
CA THR A 11 -26.84 -37.38 -0.03
C THR A 11 -26.76 -36.21 -1.03
N LEU A 12 -27.84 -35.93 -1.76
CA LEU A 12 -27.90 -34.80 -2.69
C LEU A 12 -27.93 -33.46 -1.93
N VAL A 13 -28.70 -33.39 -0.84
CA VAL A 13 -28.77 -32.19 -0.01
C VAL A 13 -27.44 -31.95 0.69
N GLU A 14 -26.79 -32.99 1.19
CA GLU A 14 -25.48 -32.89 1.83
C GLU A 14 -24.40 -32.35 0.88
N THR A 15 -24.33 -32.88 -0.34
CA THR A 15 -23.38 -32.41 -1.36
C THR A 15 -23.66 -30.98 -1.81
N LEU A 16 -24.93 -30.58 -1.91
CA LEU A 16 -25.32 -29.20 -2.19
C LEU A 16 -24.85 -28.27 -1.06
N VAL A 17 -25.16 -28.59 0.20
CA VAL A 17 -24.77 -27.77 1.36
C VAL A 17 -23.25 -27.63 1.43
N ALA A 18 -22.51 -28.74 1.26
CA ALA A 18 -21.05 -28.71 1.23
C ALA A 18 -20.50 -27.80 0.13
N SER A 19 -21.09 -27.85 -1.08
CA SER A 19 -20.68 -26.99 -2.19
C SER A 19 -20.91 -25.51 -1.90
N VAL A 20 -22.04 -25.16 -1.26
CA VAL A 20 -22.35 -23.78 -0.88
C VAL A 20 -21.37 -23.28 0.18
N ILE A 21 -21.03 -24.12 1.17
CA ILE A 21 -20.03 -23.76 2.19
C ILE A 21 -18.68 -23.47 1.52
N ILE A 22 -18.23 -24.32 0.59
CA ILE A 22 -16.98 -24.12 -0.14
C ILE A 22 -17.01 -22.79 -0.91
N LEU A 23 -18.11 -22.49 -1.61
CA LEU A 23 -18.27 -21.23 -2.34
C LEU A 23 -18.19 -20.01 -1.41
N VAL A 24 -18.85 -20.05 -0.25
CA VAL A 24 -18.79 -18.97 0.74
C VAL A 24 -17.37 -18.75 1.24
N VAL A 25 -16.63 -19.82 1.53
CA VAL A 25 -15.22 -19.73 1.95
C VAL A 25 -14.37 -19.07 0.85
N PHE A 26 -14.54 -19.46 -0.41
CA PHE A 26 -13.82 -18.84 -1.54
C PHE A 26 -14.15 -17.36 -1.71
N LEU A 27 -15.41 -16.96 -1.51
CA LEU A 27 -15.81 -15.56 -1.56
C LEU A 27 -15.13 -14.75 -0.46
N ILE A 28 -15.15 -15.24 0.79
CA ILE A 28 -14.49 -14.59 1.93
C ILE A 28 -12.98 -14.49 1.68
N ALA A 29 -12.35 -15.56 1.22
CA ALA A 29 -10.91 -15.57 0.90
C ALA A 29 -10.57 -14.56 -0.19
N SER A 30 -11.37 -14.50 -1.27
CA SER A 30 -11.16 -13.55 -2.38
C SER A 30 -11.31 -12.10 -1.93
N MET A 31 -12.31 -11.81 -1.10
CA MET A 31 -12.50 -10.48 -0.53
C MET A 31 -11.36 -10.09 0.41
N SER A 32 -10.91 -11.02 1.25
CA SER A 32 -9.78 -10.82 2.15
C SER A 32 -8.49 -10.54 1.37
N LEU A 33 -8.22 -11.34 0.34
CA LEU A 33 -7.06 -11.16 -0.53
C LEU A 33 -7.10 -9.82 -1.27
N ASN A 34 -8.25 -9.43 -1.81
CA ASN A 34 -8.44 -8.13 -2.44
C ASN A 34 -8.17 -6.97 -1.47
N ASN A 35 -8.58 -7.10 -0.21
CA ASN A 35 -8.31 -6.10 0.80
C ASN A 35 -6.81 -6.01 1.13
N VAL A 36 -6.14 -7.15 1.30
CA VAL A 36 -4.67 -7.20 1.51
C VAL A 36 -3.93 -6.57 0.33
N PHE A 37 -4.26 -6.94 -0.91
CA PHE A 37 -3.64 -6.36 -2.10
C PHE A 37 -3.86 -4.84 -2.18
N LYS A 38 -5.07 -4.35 -1.92
CA LYS A 38 -5.36 -2.92 -1.91
C LYS A 38 -4.54 -2.18 -0.85
N THR A 39 -4.34 -2.76 0.33
CA THR A 39 -3.51 -2.18 1.38
C THR A 39 -2.04 -2.17 0.96
N THR A 40 -1.49 -3.28 0.49
CA THR A 40 -0.08 -3.37 0.06
C THR A 40 0.24 -2.44 -1.12
N ILE A 41 -0.64 -2.35 -2.12
CA ILE A 41 -0.43 -1.45 -3.28
C ILE A 41 -0.57 0.02 -2.87
N LYS A 42 -1.47 0.36 -1.93
CA LYS A 42 -1.57 1.73 -1.40
C LYS A 42 -0.38 2.10 -0.50
N GLU A 43 0.29 1.12 0.10
CA GLU A 43 1.50 1.32 0.91
C GLU A 43 2.81 1.36 0.11
N ASN A 44 2.76 1.37 -1.24
CA ASN A 44 3.94 1.58 -2.09
C ASN A 44 4.65 2.94 -1.91
N ASP A 45 4.21 3.76 -0.94
CA ASP A 45 5.01 4.80 -0.29
C ASP A 45 6.35 4.28 0.25
N SER A 46 6.62 2.96 0.30
CA SER A 46 7.92 2.40 0.71
C SER A 46 9.09 3.00 -0.07
N ALA A 47 8.96 3.19 -1.39
CA ALA A 47 9.99 3.84 -2.20
C ALA A 47 10.22 5.30 -1.79
N LEU A 48 9.13 6.05 -1.56
CA LEU A 48 9.20 7.42 -1.07
C LEU A 48 9.79 7.49 0.34
N LYS A 49 9.38 6.62 1.27
CA LYS A 49 9.91 6.55 2.64
C LYS A 49 11.40 6.28 2.64
N SER A 50 11.88 5.38 1.78
CA SER A 50 13.31 5.12 1.61
C SER A 50 14.05 6.34 1.07
N ARG A 51 13.48 7.01 0.05
CA ARG A 51 14.08 8.24 -0.51
C ARG A 51 14.13 9.38 0.51
N ILE A 52 13.07 9.60 1.28
CA ILE A 52 13.03 10.59 2.36
C ILE A 52 14.10 10.29 3.43
N LYS A 53 14.31 9.02 3.80
CA LYS A 53 15.36 8.64 4.75
C LYS A 53 16.75 8.93 4.21
N GLU A 54 16.98 8.68 2.92
CA GLU A 54 18.25 9.01 2.26
C GLU A 54 18.50 10.51 2.24
N LEU A 55 17.49 11.31 1.85
CA LEU A 55 17.58 12.77 1.85
C LEU A 55 17.83 13.32 3.26
N HIS A 56 17.22 12.73 4.29
CA HIS A 56 17.49 13.08 5.69
C HIS A 56 18.94 12.78 6.08
N TYR A 57 19.48 11.63 5.65
CA TYR A 57 20.89 11.27 5.89
C TYR A 57 21.86 12.22 5.18
N LEU A 58 21.59 12.54 3.91
CA LEU A 58 22.39 13.48 3.12
C LEU A 58 22.36 14.89 3.71
N ASN A 59 21.19 15.34 4.19
CA ASN A 59 21.04 16.63 4.87
C ASN A 59 21.87 16.68 6.16
N ARG A 60 21.79 15.64 7.01
CA ARG A 60 22.58 15.56 8.26
C ARG A 60 24.09 15.59 8.00
N ASN A 61 24.53 14.99 6.91
CA ASN A 61 25.94 14.96 6.53
C ASN A 61 26.38 16.17 5.68
N HIS A 62 25.52 17.18 5.51
CA HIS A 62 25.79 18.37 4.70
C HIS A 62 26.18 18.05 3.24
N GLN A 63 25.69 16.92 2.72
CA GLN A 63 25.94 16.46 1.34
C GLN A 63 24.85 16.87 0.37
N ILE A 64 23.83 17.60 0.84
CA ILE A 64 22.78 18.17 0.02
C ILE A 64 22.82 19.70 0.10
N ILE A 65 22.68 20.35 -1.06
CA ILE A 65 22.64 21.80 -1.17
C ILE A 65 21.17 22.20 -1.17
N ILE A 66 20.75 23.01 -0.20
CA ILE A 66 19.40 23.53 -0.08
C ILE A 66 19.36 24.94 -0.73
N PRO A 67 18.33 25.31 -1.52
CA PRO A 67 17.13 24.53 -1.81
C PRO A 67 17.39 23.36 -2.77
N PHE A 68 16.76 22.23 -2.48
CA PHE A 68 16.86 21.02 -3.30
C PHE A 68 15.50 20.72 -3.93
N TYR A 69 15.51 20.36 -5.22
CA TYR A 69 14.33 19.96 -5.96
C TYR A 69 14.61 18.67 -6.71
N GLU A 70 13.70 17.71 -6.57
CA GLU A 70 13.76 16.43 -7.26
C GLU A 70 12.37 16.08 -7.78
N GLU A 71 12.32 15.75 -9.06
CA GLU A 71 11.11 15.29 -9.73
C GLU A 71 11.30 13.83 -10.13
N THR A 72 10.37 12.98 -9.72
CA THR A 72 10.29 11.57 -10.12
C THR A 72 8.98 11.33 -10.86
N ASP A 73 8.83 10.14 -11.45
CA ASP A 73 7.59 9.75 -12.16
C ASP A 73 6.34 9.83 -11.26
N LEU A 74 6.51 9.66 -9.95
CA LEU A 74 5.41 9.53 -8.98
C LEU A 74 5.33 10.69 -7.98
N TRP A 75 6.45 11.40 -7.75
CA TRP A 75 6.59 12.36 -6.65
C TRP A 75 7.39 13.59 -7.08
N GLU A 76 6.99 14.75 -6.57
CA GLU A 76 7.81 15.96 -6.53
C GLU A 76 8.30 16.17 -5.10
N ILE A 77 9.61 16.29 -4.92
CA ILE A 77 10.25 16.47 -3.63
C ILE A 77 10.96 17.81 -3.63
N LYS A 78 10.63 18.65 -2.66
CA LYS A 78 11.22 19.97 -2.49
C LYS A 78 11.72 20.13 -1.05
N ILE A 79 12.96 20.54 -0.88
CA ILE A 79 13.55 20.84 0.42
C ILE A 79 13.82 22.34 0.49
N GLU A 80 13.22 23.00 1.47
CA GLU A 80 13.39 24.43 1.70
C GLU A 80 13.72 24.71 3.17
N LYS A 81 14.52 25.75 3.40
CA LYS A 81 14.78 26.27 4.74
C LYS A 81 13.76 27.36 5.06
N GLN A 82 12.91 27.14 6.05
CA GLN A 82 11.95 28.15 6.54
C GLN A 82 12.14 28.35 8.04
N GLN A 83 12.27 29.62 8.47
CA GLN A 83 12.34 30.03 9.89
C GLN A 83 13.33 29.21 10.76
N GLY A 84 14.52 28.91 10.23
CA GLY A 84 15.56 28.17 10.98
C GLY A 84 15.36 26.64 11.02
N ALA A 85 14.38 26.09 10.29
CA ALA A 85 14.19 24.65 10.14
C ALA A 85 14.28 24.22 8.68
N THR A 86 14.82 23.02 8.44
CA THR A 86 14.83 22.41 7.10
C THR A 86 13.56 21.56 6.94
N LEU A 87 12.69 21.99 6.03
CA LEU A 87 11.42 21.35 5.72
C LEU A 87 11.52 20.56 4.41
N LEU A 88 11.05 19.32 4.41
CA LEU A 88 10.89 18.51 3.21
C LEU A 88 9.41 18.44 2.86
N PHE A 89 9.09 18.89 1.66
CA PHE A 89 7.79 18.78 1.03
C PHE A 89 7.85 17.64 0.02
N SER A 90 6.90 16.71 0.10
CA SER A 90 6.71 15.67 -0.89
C SER A 90 5.28 15.72 -1.40
N GLU A 91 5.11 15.88 -2.71
CA GLU A 91 3.81 15.92 -3.38
C GLU A 91 3.64 14.73 -4.31
N SER A 92 2.52 14.03 -4.19
CA SER A 92 2.18 12.90 -5.06
C SER A 92 1.48 13.38 -6.34
N LYS A 93 2.08 13.08 -7.50
CA LYS A 93 1.50 13.40 -8.82
C LYS A 93 0.21 12.64 -9.12
N LEU A 94 0.02 11.47 -8.50
CA LEU A 94 -1.12 10.59 -8.78
C LEU A 94 -2.39 10.94 -7.99
N ASN A 95 -2.25 11.59 -6.84
CA ASN A 95 -3.35 11.74 -5.90
C ASN A 95 -3.42 13.13 -5.25
N ASN A 96 -2.61 14.07 -5.74
CA ASN A 96 -2.46 15.44 -5.23
C ASN A 96 -2.28 15.51 -3.69
N LYS A 97 -1.75 14.43 -3.11
CA LYS A 97 -1.51 14.32 -1.67
C LYS A 97 -0.18 14.99 -1.36
N VAL A 98 -0.25 16.08 -0.62
CA VAL A 98 0.92 16.78 -0.10
C VAL A 98 1.23 16.21 1.28
N LYS A 99 2.46 15.79 1.49
CA LYS A 99 2.98 15.34 2.78
C LYS A 99 4.19 16.20 3.13
N GLU A 100 4.02 17.00 4.17
CA GLU A 100 5.10 17.77 4.79
C GLU A 100 5.79 16.90 5.84
N THR A 101 7.11 16.86 5.82
CA THR A 101 7.92 16.19 6.83
C THR A 101 9.07 17.10 7.23
N LYS A 102 9.17 17.40 8.53
CA LYS A 102 10.31 18.14 9.09
C LYS A 102 11.52 17.22 9.12
N ILE A 103 12.62 17.63 8.50
CA ILE A 103 13.84 16.82 8.36
C ILE A 103 15.06 17.40 9.10
N GLY A 104 14.85 18.43 9.93
CA GLY A 104 15.90 18.92 10.82
C GLY A 104 15.47 20.09 11.71
N TYR A 105 16.05 20.13 12.92
CA TYR A 105 16.18 21.32 13.77
C TYR A 105 17.61 21.84 13.60
N GLU A 106 17.79 23.15 13.49
CA GLU A 106 19.07 23.75 13.86
C GLU A 106 19.22 23.64 15.38
N ASP A 107 20.33 23.07 15.85
CA ASP A 107 20.78 23.16 17.24
C ASP A 107 20.94 24.62 17.68
#